data_AF-X1NA21-F1
#
_entry.id   AF-X1NA21-F1
#
_cell.length_a   1.000
_cell.length_b   1.000
_cell.length_c   1.000
_cell.angle_alpha   90.00
_cell.angle_beta   90.00
_cell.angle_gamma   90.00
#
_symmetry.space_group_name_H-M   'P 1'
#
loop_
_entity.id
_entity.type
_entity.pdbx_description
1 polymer ?
#
loop_
_entity_poly.entity_id
_entity_poly.type
_entity_poly.pdbx_seq_one_letter_code
_entity_poly.pdbx_strand_id
1 'polypeptide(L)'
;SPLIEWQFPNAWLARGCQSFTKQYQWDDPEAADYISVTVPGRECDFDLSVETREFDSGEPVSRHGRRISSTLTQGTVPAGSPVVLEWLNTTPSWIAEGERVYVALDGEAITPLPEIITLPGEAVALRVIAPSAVAPGQPFAVRIVSLDRWDNCSCTRYRGEPLRGPDDQPFTSPLDFYGSCAVEVSLPDEGIYRLRYGEALSNPIRVAPDPQGPYWGDIHIHTCYSADGRGRQFYEYARDVSGLDFAAAADHARTAILSWDKLKRLAEQFD
;
A
#
# COMPACT_ATOMS: atom_id res chain seq x y z
N SER A 1 6.39 -33.76 -15.86
CA SER A 1 5.57 -33.63 -14.65
C SER A 1 4.92 -32.29 -14.63
N PRO A 2 3.74 -32.12 -14.00
CA PRO A 2 3.09 -30.81 -13.89
C PRO A 2 4.05 -29.82 -13.23
N LEU A 3 4.18 -28.65 -13.84
CA LEU A 3 4.92 -27.50 -13.33
C LEU A 3 3.91 -26.53 -12.71
N ILE A 4 4.09 -26.21 -11.43
CA ILE A 4 3.32 -25.15 -10.78
C ILE A 4 4.24 -23.95 -10.60
N GLU A 5 3.77 -22.79 -11.00
CA GLU A 5 4.48 -21.52 -10.90
C GLU A 5 3.80 -20.64 -9.87
N TRP A 6 4.59 -20.01 -9.00
CA TRP A 6 4.13 -19.15 -7.93
C TRP A 6 4.90 -17.84 -7.98
N GLN A 7 4.26 -16.71 -7.75
CA GLN A 7 4.95 -15.46 -7.54
C GLN A 7 4.16 -14.57 -6.59
N PHE A 8 4.78 -14.29 -5.44
CA PHE A 8 4.27 -13.29 -4.50
C PHE A 8 4.49 -11.87 -5.07
N PRO A 9 3.69 -10.89 -4.62
CA PRO A 9 3.85 -9.52 -5.05
C PRO A 9 5.24 -8.95 -4.73
N ASN A 10 5.71 -8.03 -5.57
CA ASN A 10 7.03 -7.40 -5.40
C ASN A 10 7.20 -6.71 -4.04
N ALA A 11 6.11 -6.15 -3.49
CA ALA A 11 6.17 -5.47 -2.19
C ALA A 11 6.49 -6.43 -1.03
N TRP A 12 6.10 -7.71 -1.14
CA TRP A 12 6.46 -8.76 -0.18
C TRP A 12 7.91 -9.21 -0.29
N LEU A 13 8.53 -9.02 -1.46
CA LEU A 13 9.90 -9.43 -1.75
C LEU A 13 10.95 -8.37 -1.39
N ALA A 14 10.54 -7.14 -1.08
CA ALA A 14 11.44 -6.11 -0.59
C ALA A 14 11.99 -6.44 0.81
N ARG A 15 13.29 -6.19 1.06
CA ARG A 15 13.98 -6.50 2.32
C ARG A 15 14.56 -5.24 2.95
N GLY A 16 13.99 -4.79 4.07
CA GLY A 16 14.44 -3.60 4.83
C GLY A 16 14.28 -2.25 4.11
N CYS A 17 14.53 -2.18 2.80
CA CYS A 17 14.16 -1.10 1.91
C CYS A 17 13.83 -1.63 0.49
N GLN A 18 13.48 -0.73 -0.44
CA GLN A 18 13.22 -1.06 -1.85
C GLN A 18 14.48 -1.47 -2.63
N SER A 19 15.68 -1.40 -2.02
CA SER A 19 16.92 -1.73 -2.73
C SER A 19 17.32 -3.19 -2.65
N PHE A 20 16.79 -3.95 -1.70
CA PHE A 20 17.19 -5.33 -1.49
C PHE A 20 16.00 -6.26 -1.68
N THR A 21 16.27 -7.43 -2.27
CA THR A 21 15.27 -8.46 -2.51
C THR A 21 15.54 -9.65 -1.59
N LYS A 22 14.49 -10.13 -0.94
CA LYS A 22 14.51 -11.39 -0.18
C LYS A 22 14.94 -12.55 -1.08
N GLN A 23 15.54 -13.56 -0.48
CA GLN A 23 16.03 -14.72 -1.21
C GLN A 23 15.30 -15.94 -0.68
N TYR A 24 14.43 -16.52 -1.50
CA TYR A 24 13.83 -17.81 -1.18
C TYR A 24 14.93 -18.87 -1.06
N GLN A 25 14.73 -19.78 -0.13
CA GLN A 25 15.57 -20.96 0.06
C GLN A 25 14.71 -22.11 0.56
N TRP A 26 15.15 -23.35 0.40
CA TRP A 26 14.42 -24.55 0.84
C TRP A 26 15.35 -25.58 1.48
N ASP A 27 16.51 -25.12 1.97
CA ASP A 27 17.54 -25.97 2.57
C ASP A 27 17.42 -26.02 4.10
N ASP A 28 17.12 -24.88 4.75
CA ASP A 28 17.05 -24.75 6.20
C ASP A 28 15.68 -24.20 6.65
N PRO A 29 14.80 -25.03 7.26
CA PRO A 29 13.47 -24.62 7.69
C PRO A 29 13.47 -23.59 8.83
N GLU A 30 14.58 -23.38 9.54
CA GLU A 30 14.69 -22.39 10.61
C GLU A 30 15.26 -21.05 10.09
N ALA A 31 15.86 -21.03 8.90
CA ALA A 31 16.41 -19.83 8.30
C ALA A 31 15.31 -18.94 7.66
N ALA A 32 15.66 -17.66 7.47
CA ALA A 32 14.78 -16.68 6.86
C ALA A 32 14.35 -17.08 5.43
N ASP A 33 13.14 -16.68 5.06
CA ASP A 33 12.58 -16.85 3.72
C ASP A 33 12.58 -18.32 3.21
N TYR A 34 12.40 -19.27 4.15
CA TYR A 34 12.24 -20.68 3.82
C TYR A 34 10.93 -20.92 3.07
N ILE A 35 10.97 -21.69 1.99
CA ILE A 35 9.78 -22.16 1.28
C ILE A 35 9.71 -23.68 1.27
N SER A 36 8.49 -24.19 1.33
CA SER A 36 8.20 -25.61 1.13
C SER A 36 6.98 -25.76 0.22
N VAL A 37 6.92 -26.87 -0.53
CA VAL A 37 5.75 -27.22 -1.33
C VAL A 37 5.33 -28.64 -0.95
N THR A 38 4.08 -28.78 -0.49
CA THR A 38 3.56 -30.04 0.02
C THR A 38 2.16 -30.34 -0.51
N VAL A 39 1.77 -31.62 -0.44
CA VAL A 39 0.40 -32.05 -0.66
C VAL A 39 -0.07 -32.68 0.66
N PRO A 40 -0.95 -32.01 1.43
CA PRO A 40 -1.35 -32.49 2.75
C PRO A 40 -1.81 -33.94 2.76
N GLY A 41 -1.21 -34.76 3.64
CA GLY A 41 -1.53 -36.19 3.79
C GLY A 41 -0.99 -37.10 2.68
N ARG A 42 -0.03 -36.63 1.86
CA ARG A 42 0.61 -37.40 0.79
C ARG A 42 2.13 -37.24 0.86
N GLU A 43 2.85 -38.30 0.52
CA GLU A 43 4.27 -38.25 0.22
C GLU A 43 4.45 -37.87 -1.25
N CYS A 44 4.84 -36.62 -1.49
CA CYS A 44 5.12 -36.07 -2.82
C CYS A 44 6.37 -35.20 -2.70
N ASP A 45 7.30 -35.36 -3.64
CA ASP A 45 8.51 -34.56 -3.70
C ASP A 45 8.42 -33.58 -4.87
N PHE A 46 8.85 -32.35 -4.63
CA PHE A 46 8.90 -31.28 -5.62
C PHE A 46 10.34 -30.81 -5.77
N ASP A 47 10.80 -30.71 -7.01
CA ASP A 47 11.99 -29.94 -7.35
C ASP A 47 11.63 -28.46 -7.43
N LEU A 48 12.41 -27.61 -6.75
CA LEU A 48 12.16 -26.18 -6.62
C LEU A 48 13.25 -25.39 -7.34
N SER A 49 12.82 -24.34 -8.04
CA SER A 49 13.74 -23.36 -8.63
C SER A 49 13.15 -21.96 -8.56
N VAL A 50 14.03 -20.95 -8.59
CA VAL A 50 13.64 -19.55 -8.56
C VAL A 50 14.31 -18.80 -9.70
N GLU A 51 13.53 -18.07 -10.46
CA GLU A 51 14.02 -17.17 -11.50
C GLU A 51 13.59 -15.72 -11.24
N THR A 52 14.39 -14.78 -11.75
CA THR A 52 13.97 -13.38 -11.79
C THR A 52 12.98 -13.20 -12.93
N ARG A 53 11.77 -12.73 -12.64
CA ARG A 53 10.70 -12.53 -13.62
C ARG A 53 9.65 -11.56 -13.10
N GLU A 54 9.11 -10.73 -13.97
CA GLU A 54 7.93 -9.93 -13.64
C GLU A 54 6.67 -10.58 -14.20
N PHE A 55 5.66 -10.77 -13.35
CA PHE A 55 4.42 -11.35 -13.82
C PHE A 55 3.49 -10.29 -14.42
N ASP A 56 3.33 -9.14 -13.74
CA ASP A 56 2.36 -8.11 -14.14
C ASP A 56 2.68 -7.48 -15.52
N SER A 57 3.93 -7.56 -15.96
CA SER A 57 4.38 -7.05 -17.26
C SER A 57 4.85 -8.10 -18.26
N GLY A 58 5.08 -9.34 -17.80
CA GLY A 58 5.70 -10.39 -18.61
C GLY A 58 7.17 -10.15 -18.96
N GLU A 59 7.82 -9.15 -18.36
CA GLU A 59 9.24 -8.86 -18.61
C GLU A 59 10.15 -9.94 -17.99
N PRO A 60 11.25 -10.31 -18.67
CA PRO A 60 12.21 -11.29 -18.17
C PRO A 60 13.08 -10.75 -17.03
N VAL A 61 13.02 -9.44 -16.74
CA VAL A 61 13.82 -8.80 -15.69
C VAL A 61 12.89 -8.02 -14.77
N SER A 62 13.02 -8.29 -13.47
CA SER A 62 12.36 -7.54 -12.40
C SER A 62 13.35 -7.26 -11.27
N ARG A 63 13.18 -6.11 -10.62
CA ARG A 63 13.97 -5.79 -9.42
C ARG A 63 13.67 -6.80 -8.30
N HIS A 64 12.38 -6.98 -8.01
CA HIS A 64 11.92 -7.81 -6.91
C HIS A 64 11.24 -9.09 -7.37
N GLY A 65 10.68 -9.15 -8.57
CA GLY A 65 9.92 -10.30 -9.05
C GLY A 65 10.73 -11.58 -9.03
N ARG A 66 10.22 -12.58 -8.30
CA ARG A 66 10.80 -13.91 -8.15
C ARG A 66 9.72 -14.94 -8.41
N ARG A 67 9.82 -15.63 -9.55
CA ARG A 67 8.95 -16.76 -9.87
C ARG A 67 9.55 -18.02 -9.25
N ILE A 68 8.79 -18.67 -8.40
CA ILE A 68 9.07 -20.00 -7.87
C ILE A 68 8.45 -21.01 -8.83
N SER A 69 9.23 -21.99 -9.25
CA SER A 69 8.78 -23.11 -10.06
C SER A 69 8.91 -24.39 -9.24
N SER A 70 7.80 -25.11 -9.05
CA SER A 70 7.75 -26.39 -8.35
C SER A 70 7.31 -27.50 -9.30
N THR A 71 8.18 -28.48 -9.53
CA THR A 71 7.92 -29.61 -10.44
C THR A 71 7.80 -30.89 -9.64
N LEU A 72 6.67 -31.60 -9.76
CA LEU A 72 6.49 -32.89 -9.09
C LEU A 72 7.50 -33.93 -9.62
N THR A 73 8.39 -34.41 -8.77
CA THR A 73 9.42 -35.41 -9.14
C THR A 73 9.08 -36.80 -8.63
N GLN A 74 8.37 -36.89 -7.49
CA GLN A 74 7.94 -38.15 -6.90
C GLN A 74 6.51 -38.05 -6.36
N GLY A 75 5.75 -39.15 -6.45
CA GLY A 75 4.38 -39.23 -5.95
C GLY A 75 3.32 -38.95 -7.01
N THR A 76 2.08 -38.72 -6.57
CA THR A 76 0.96 -38.37 -7.45
C THR A 76 0.05 -37.40 -6.70
N VAL A 77 -0.42 -36.37 -7.40
CA VAL A 77 -1.39 -35.39 -6.89
C VAL A 77 -2.76 -35.70 -7.52
N PRO A 78 -3.68 -36.35 -6.80
CA PRO A 78 -5.02 -36.60 -7.31
C PRO A 78 -5.77 -35.29 -7.57
N ALA A 79 -6.65 -35.29 -8.58
CA ALA A 79 -7.54 -34.16 -8.84
C ALA A 79 -8.31 -33.73 -7.58
N GLY A 80 -8.35 -32.42 -7.33
CA GLY A 80 -8.98 -31.83 -6.14
C GLY A 80 -8.11 -31.84 -4.88
N SER A 81 -6.90 -32.42 -4.91
CA SER A 81 -5.97 -32.31 -3.78
C SER A 81 -5.34 -30.92 -3.76
N PRO A 82 -5.27 -30.25 -2.60
CA PRO A 82 -4.57 -28.97 -2.50
C PRO A 82 -3.06 -29.19 -2.59
N VAL A 83 -2.40 -28.35 -3.38
CA VAL A 83 -0.94 -28.16 -3.30
C VAL A 83 -0.70 -26.89 -2.52
N VAL A 84 0.10 -26.98 -1.46
CA VAL A 84 0.35 -25.89 -0.53
C VAL A 84 1.78 -25.44 -0.66
N LEU A 85 1.98 -24.16 -0.96
CA LEU A 85 3.27 -23.50 -0.79
C LEU A 85 3.26 -22.74 0.53
N GLU A 86 4.19 -23.05 1.42
CA GLU A 86 4.42 -22.29 2.65
C GLU A 86 5.64 -21.39 2.46
N TRP A 87 5.55 -20.14 2.90
CA TRP A 87 6.67 -19.21 2.98
C TRP A 87 6.85 -18.77 4.43
N LEU A 88 7.85 -19.35 5.09
CA LEU A 88 8.09 -19.25 6.52
C LEU A 88 9.24 -18.28 6.81
N ASN A 89 9.34 -17.85 8.08
CA ASN A 89 10.41 -16.99 8.60
C ASN A 89 10.62 -15.71 7.77
N THR A 90 9.53 -15.13 7.29
CA THR A 90 9.54 -13.93 6.46
C THR A 90 8.74 -12.79 7.09
N THR A 91 8.88 -11.58 6.55
CA THR A 91 8.08 -10.41 6.95
C THR A 91 7.03 -10.08 5.90
N PRO A 92 5.89 -9.46 6.26
CA PRO A 92 4.96 -8.98 5.25
C PRO A 92 5.53 -7.77 4.48
N SER A 93 4.77 -7.31 3.48
CA SER A 93 4.92 -5.95 2.94
C SER A 93 4.80 -4.91 4.06
N TRP A 94 5.39 -3.73 3.87
CA TRP A 94 5.16 -2.58 4.78
C TRP A 94 3.96 -1.75 4.38
N ILE A 95 3.36 -2.03 3.22
CA ILE A 95 2.17 -1.33 2.73
C ILE A 95 0.97 -2.19 3.05
N ALA A 96 0.04 -1.62 3.80
CA ALA A 96 -1.19 -2.27 4.21
C ALA A 96 -2.22 -2.22 3.07
N GLU A 97 -2.15 -3.19 2.15
CA GLU A 97 -3.10 -3.34 1.06
C GLU A 97 -3.29 -4.82 0.68
N GLY A 98 -4.28 -5.06 -0.17
CA GLY A 98 -4.49 -6.35 -0.84
C GLY A 98 -3.74 -6.41 -2.16
N GLU A 99 -2.98 -7.48 -2.36
CA GLU A 99 -2.23 -7.75 -3.59
C GLU A 99 -2.53 -9.16 -4.10
N ARG A 100 -2.23 -9.43 -5.37
CA ARG A 100 -2.46 -10.74 -5.99
C ARG A 100 -1.21 -11.60 -5.91
N VAL A 101 -1.39 -12.84 -5.50
CA VAL A 101 -0.37 -13.88 -5.65
C VAL A 101 -0.60 -14.54 -7.01
N TYR A 102 0.42 -14.52 -7.85
CA TYR A 102 0.34 -15.20 -9.13
C TYR A 102 0.52 -16.70 -8.93
N VAL A 103 -0.37 -17.49 -9.55
CA VAL A 103 -0.27 -18.94 -9.59
C VAL A 103 -0.62 -19.43 -11.00
N ALA A 104 0.20 -20.31 -11.56
CA ALA A 104 -0.06 -20.96 -12.84
C ALA A 104 0.27 -22.44 -12.82
N LEU A 105 -0.39 -23.18 -13.71
CA LEU A 105 -0.10 -24.58 -14.00
C LEU A 105 0.35 -24.68 -15.46
N ASP A 106 1.56 -25.16 -15.69
CA ASP A 106 2.16 -25.34 -17.02
C ASP A 106 2.07 -24.06 -17.90
N GLY A 107 2.28 -22.88 -17.32
CA GLY A 107 2.20 -21.58 -18.00
C GLY A 107 0.80 -20.96 -18.07
N GLU A 108 -0.25 -21.68 -17.66
CA GLU A 108 -1.63 -21.17 -17.63
C GLU A 108 -1.99 -20.65 -16.24
N ALA A 109 -2.24 -19.34 -16.14
CA ALA A 109 -2.67 -18.70 -14.91
C ALA A 109 -4.00 -19.26 -14.40
N ILE A 110 -4.07 -19.59 -13.11
CA ILE A 110 -5.35 -19.95 -12.50
C ILE A 110 -6.24 -18.72 -12.40
N THR A 111 -7.56 -18.92 -12.47
CA THR A 111 -8.54 -17.83 -12.35
C THR A 111 -9.66 -18.24 -11.38
N PRO A 112 -9.97 -17.40 -10.37
CA PRO A 112 -9.29 -16.15 -10.01
C PRO A 112 -7.91 -16.39 -9.40
N LEU A 113 -7.02 -15.38 -9.49
CA LEU A 113 -5.75 -15.41 -8.76
C LEU A 113 -6.01 -15.26 -7.25
N PRO A 114 -5.25 -15.95 -6.39
CA PRO A 114 -5.30 -15.74 -4.95
C PRO A 114 -4.90 -14.32 -4.56
N GLU A 115 -5.40 -13.87 -3.41
CA GLU A 115 -5.05 -12.57 -2.82
C GLU A 115 -4.30 -12.75 -1.51
N ILE A 116 -3.37 -11.84 -1.24
CA ILE A 116 -2.64 -11.71 0.02
C ILE A 116 -2.85 -10.29 0.54
N ILE A 117 -3.16 -10.17 1.83
CA ILE A 117 -3.51 -8.88 2.45
C ILE A 117 -2.52 -8.60 3.57
N THR A 118 -1.88 -7.43 3.51
CA THR A 118 -1.15 -6.88 4.65
C THR A 118 -2.09 -5.99 5.44
N LEU A 119 -2.25 -6.26 6.73
CA LEU A 119 -3.08 -5.45 7.63
C LEU A 119 -2.26 -4.32 8.26
N PRO A 120 -2.86 -3.14 8.48
CA PRO A 120 -2.16 -2.05 9.14
C PRO A 120 -1.96 -2.31 10.64
N GLY A 121 -0.91 -1.73 11.20
CA GLY A 121 -0.63 -1.78 12.63
C GLY A 121 -1.46 -0.78 13.45
N GLU A 122 -1.24 -0.80 14.77
CA GLU A 122 -1.76 0.22 15.68
C GLU A 122 -1.11 1.59 15.41
N ALA A 123 -1.84 2.66 15.74
CA ALA A 123 -1.38 4.02 15.57
C ALA A 123 -0.16 4.32 16.44
N VAL A 124 0.86 4.90 15.83
CA VAL A 124 2.02 5.50 16.52
C VAL A 124 2.12 7.00 16.26
N ALA A 125 1.36 7.53 15.30
CA ALA A 125 1.31 8.95 14.99
C ALA A 125 -0.10 9.41 14.61
N LEU A 126 -0.38 10.69 14.89
CA LEU A 126 -1.57 11.41 14.43
C LEU A 126 -1.14 12.65 13.65
N ARG A 127 -1.83 12.95 12.55
CA ARG A 127 -1.68 14.17 11.76
C ARG A 127 -3.02 14.88 11.66
N VAL A 128 -3.00 16.20 11.82
CA VAL A 128 -4.13 17.08 11.47
C VAL A 128 -3.65 17.92 10.29
N ILE A 129 -4.37 17.87 9.18
CA ILE A 129 -3.95 18.45 7.91
C ILE A 129 -5.07 19.36 7.42
N ALA A 130 -4.73 20.61 7.14
CA ALA A 130 -5.65 21.62 6.63
C ALA A 130 -5.00 22.35 5.45
N PRO A 131 -5.78 23.01 4.58
CA PRO A 131 -5.23 23.91 3.57
C PRO A 131 -4.34 24.98 4.20
N SER A 132 -3.28 25.38 3.48
CA SER A 132 -2.34 26.38 4.01
C SER A 132 -2.92 27.80 4.03
N ALA A 133 -3.93 28.07 3.20
CA ALA A 133 -4.65 29.34 3.20
C ALA A 133 -6.11 29.17 2.80
N VAL A 134 -6.99 29.98 3.40
CA VAL A 134 -8.43 30.03 3.14
C VAL A 134 -8.96 31.46 3.29
N ALA A 135 -10.09 31.77 2.66
CA ALA A 135 -10.74 33.07 2.85
C ALA A 135 -11.53 33.11 4.18
N PRO A 136 -11.69 34.30 4.80
CA PRO A 136 -12.56 34.47 5.96
C PRO A 136 -13.96 33.89 5.73
N GLY A 137 -14.40 33.00 6.62
CA GLY A 137 -15.70 32.34 6.57
C GLY A 137 -15.86 31.26 5.49
N GLN A 138 -14.84 31.03 4.64
CA GLN A 138 -14.88 29.96 3.64
C GLN A 138 -14.83 28.60 4.32
N PRO A 139 -15.77 27.68 4.04
CA PRO A 139 -15.67 26.29 4.49
C PRO A 139 -14.47 25.58 3.85
N PHE A 140 -13.76 24.78 4.64
CA PHE A 140 -12.65 23.96 4.18
C PHE A 140 -12.58 22.64 4.94
N ALA A 141 -12.05 21.61 4.27
CA ALA A 141 -11.87 20.29 4.87
C ALA A 141 -10.59 20.24 5.72
N VAL A 142 -10.71 19.70 6.93
CA VAL A 142 -9.60 19.32 7.81
C VAL A 142 -9.57 17.81 7.88
N ARG A 143 -8.42 17.22 7.57
CA ARG A 143 -8.20 15.79 7.60
C ARG A 143 -7.46 15.41 8.87
N ILE A 144 -7.95 14.39 9.55
CA ILE A 144 -7.31 13.79 10.73
C ILE A 144 -6.92 12.38 10.35
N VAL A 145 -5.65 12.03 10.54
CA VAL A 145 -5.06 10.77 10.07
C VAL A 145 -4.29 10.13 11.20
N SER A 146 -4.57 8.86 11.44
CA SER A 146 -3.84 7.99 12.34
C SER A 146 -2.96 7.04 11.55
N LEU A 147 -1.68 6.97 11.90
CA LEU A 147 -0.66 6.26 11.13
C LEU A 147 0.03 5.20 11.99
N ASP A 148 0.24 4.03 11.42
CA ASP A 148 1.10 3.01 12.02
C ASP A 148 2.60 3.33 11.80
N ARG A 149 3.50 2.47 12.31
CA ARG A 149 4.96 2.72 12.22
C ARG A 149 5.54 2.64 10.80
N TRP A 150 4.73 2.36 9.79
CA TRP A 150 5.11 2.37 8.37
C TRP A 150 4.29 3.38 7.56
N ASP A 151 3.64 4.33 8.24
CA ASP A 151 2.79 5.35 7.65
C ASP A 151 1.52 4.81 6.95
N ASN A 152 1.07 3.59 7.24
CA ASN A 152 -0.26 3.16 6.79
C ASN A 152 -1.37 3.79 7.65
N CYS A 153 -2.57 3.98 7.08
CA CYS A 153 -3.77 4.23 7.88
C CYS A 153 -3.93 3.14 8.95
N SER A 154 -3.82 3.54 10.22
CA SER A 154 -3.78 2.58 11.32
C SER A 154 -5.11 1.87 11.55
N CYS A 155 -5.07 0.69 12.18
CA CYS A 155 -6.27 -0.01 12.64
C CYS A 155 -6.81 0.49 14.00
N THR A 156 -6.20 1.50 14.60
CA THR A 156 -6.65 2.05 15.89
C THR A 156 -7.95 2.83 15.71
N ARG A 157 -8.92 2.54 16.59
CA ARG A 157 -10.17 3.31 16.65
C ARG A 157 -10.01 4.53 17.55
N TYR A 158 -10.39 5.69 17.03
CA TYR A 158 -10.48 6.93 17.79
C TYR A 158 -11.94 7.30 18.04
N ARG A 159 -12.28 7.66 19.28
CA ARG A 159 -13.65 8.03 19.70
C ARG A 159 -13.66 9.09 20.78
N GLY A 160 -14.66 9.96 20.75
CA GLY A 160 -15.02 10.81 21.89
C GLY A 160 -14.36 12.19 21.90
N GLU A 161 -13.34 12.41 21.06
CA GLU A 161 -12.68 13.71 20.93
C GLU A 161 -13.21 14.50 19.73
N PRO A 162 -13.51 15.80 19.88
CA PRO A 162 -13.81 16.69 18.76
C PRO A 162 -12.53 17.29 18.16
N LEU A 163 -12.62 17.81 16.94
CA LEU A 163 -11.64 18.79 16.44
C LEU A 163 -11.86 20.11 17.17
N ARG A 164 -10.79 20.72 17.65
CA ARG A 164 -10.83 21.97 18.42
C ARG A 164 -10.18 23.12 17.66
N GLY A 165 -10.77 24.30 17.84
CA GLY A 165 -10.29 25.56 17.31
C GLY A 165 -9.11 26.14 18.09
N PRO A 166 -8.64 27.34 17.67
CA PRO A 166 -7.49 28.03 18.25
C PRO A 166 -7.67 28.43 19.72
N ASP A 167 -8.93 28.62 20.15
CA ASP A 167 -9.38 28.98 21.50
C ASP A 167 -9.80 27.76 22.32
N ASP A 168 -9.47 26.56 21.83
CA ASP A 168 -9.83 25.26 22.40
C ASP A 168 -11.32 24.91 22.37
N GLN A 169 -12.16 25.71 21.70
CA GLN A 169 -13.57 25.40 21.51
C GLN A 169 -13.75 24.28 20.48
N PRO A 170 -14.71 23.37 20.69
CA PRO A 170 -14.99 22.30 19.73
C PRO A 170 -15.59 22.87 18.45
N PHE A 171 -14.94 22.60 17.31
CA PHE A 171 -15.47 22.89 15.97
C PHE A 171 -16.41 21.78 15.48
N THR A 172 -16.28 20.58 16.02
CA THR A 172 -17.09 19.41 15.64
C THR A 172 -17.74 18.77 16.86
N SER A 173 -18.75 17.92 16.62
CA SER A 173 -19.09 16.89 17.60
C SER A 173 -17.92 15.92 17.80
N PRO A 174 -17.92 15.11 18.89
CA PRO A 174 -16.98 14.01 19.03
C PRO A 174 -16.92 13.13 17.79
N LEU A 175 -15.71 12.81 17.33
CA LEU A 175 -15.47 11.99 16.15
C LEU A 175 -15.40 10.50 16.52
N ASP A 176 -15.70 9.64 15.55
CA ASP A 176 -15.53 8.18 15.62
C ASP A 176 -14.98 7.69 14.26
N PHE A 177 -13.71 7.28 14.22
CA PHE A 177 -13.04 6.87 12.98
C PHE A 177 -11.91 5.85 13.20
N TYR A 178 -11.49 5.23 12.10
CA TYR A 178 -10.28 4.42 11.93
C TYR A 178 -9.47 5.00 10.78
N GLY A 179 -8.15 4.89 10.80
CA GLY A 179 -7.31 5.34 9.68
C GLY A 179 -7.37 6.85 9.51
N SER A 180 -8.29 7.37 8.70
CA SER A 180 -8.49 8.80 8.50
C SER A 180 -9.96 9.22 8.50
N CYS A 181 -10.21 10.50 8.78
CA CYS A 181 -11.50 11.15 8.57
C CYS A 181 -11.30 12.60 8.10
N ALA A 182 -12.32 13.17 7.46
CA ALA A 182 -12.37 14.57 7.07
C ALA A 182 -13.58 15.25 7.71
N VAL A 183 -13.41 16.51 8.14
CA VAL A 183 -14.47 17.35 8.70
C VAL A 183 -14.42 18.73 8.05
N GLU A 184 -15.57 19.33 7.80
CA GLU A 184 -15.66 20.67 7.24
C GLU A 184 -15.76 21.70 8.37
N VAL A 185 -14.94 22.76 8.30
CA VAL A 185 -14.93 23.86 9.27
C VAL A 185 -14.73 25.20 8.56
N SER A 186 -14.89 26.30 9.26
CA SER A 186 -14.56 27.63 8.75
C SER A 186 -13.94 28.51 9.85
N LEU A 187 -13.17 29.52 9.43
CA LEU A 187 -12.55 30.50 10.32
C LEU A 187 -12.99 31.90 9.88
N PRO A 188 -13.72 32.66 10.72
CA PRO A 188 -14.37 33.90 10.29
C PRO A 188 -13.44 35.10 10.20
N ASP A 189 -12.35 35.11 10.96
CA ASP A 189 -11.47 36.27 11.13
C ASP A 189 -10.12 36.04 10.45
N GLU A 190 -9.51 37.11 9.94
CA GLU A 190 -8.17 37.07 9.37
C GLU A 190 -7.11 36.76 10.42
N GLY A 191 -6.10 35.97 10.05
CA GLY A 191 -5.02 35.60 10.96
C GLY A 191 -4.27 34.34 10.56
N ILE A 192 -3.46 33.84 11.48
CA ILE A 192 -2.78 32.55 11.36
C ILE A 192 -3.27 31.66 12.49
N TYR A 193 -3.83 30.52 12.12
CA TYR A 193 -4.48 29.61 13.04
C TYR A 193 -3.88 28.20 12.96
N ARG A 194 -4.09 27.44 14.04
CA ARG A 194 -3.90 25.99 14.05
C ARG A 194 -5.10 25.37 14.74
N LEU A 195 -5.49 24.20 14.26
CA LEU A 195 -6.55 23.38 14.82
C LEU A 195 -5.93 22.18 15.54
N ARG A 196 -6.67 21.60 16.47
CA ARG A 196 -6.13 20.55 17.35
C ARG A 196 -7.08 19.35 17.45
N TYR A 197 -6.51 18.15 17.38
CA TYR A 197 -7.19 16.91 17.72
C TYR A 197 -6.34 16.13 18.74
N GLY A 198 -6.83 15.99 19.97
CA GLY A 198 -6.01 15.50 21.08
C GLY A 198 -4.76 16.37 21.31
N GLU A 199 -3.58 15.77 21.16
CA GLU A 199 -2.29 16.47 21.25
C GLU A 199 -1.75 16.90 19.87
N ALA A 200 -2.34 16.43 18.77
CA ALA A 200 -1.87 16.73 17.42
C ALA A 200 -2.37 18.12 16.96
N LEU A 201 -1.45 18.94 16.47
CA LEU A 201 -1.74 20.26 15.88
C LEU A 201 -1.70 20.19 14.36
N SER A 202 -2.54 21.01 13.72
CA SER A 202 -2.50 21.19 12.27
C SER A 202 -1.26 21.97 11.81
N ASN A 203 -0.99 21.91 10.50
CA ASN A 203 -0.20 22.95 9.84
C ASN A 203 -0.84 24.34 10.08
N PRO A 204 -0.06 25.43 10.04
CA PRO A 204 -0.61 26.78 10.06
C PRO A 204 -1.58 27.02 8.90
N ILE A 205 -2.69 27.67 9.21
CA ILE A 205 -3.72 28.09 8.25
C ILE A 205 -3.71 29.61 8.21
N ARG A 206 -3.41 30.20 7.05
CA ARG A 206 -3.53 31.64 6.84
C ARG A 206 -4.94 31.99 6.38
N VAL A 207 -5.68 32.74 7.18
CA VAL A 207 -6.99 33.27 6.80
C VAL A 207 -6.82 34.69 6.28
N ALA A 208 -7.12 34.91 5.00
CA ALA A 208 -6.96 36.21 4.33
C ALA A 208 -7.93 36.34 3.13
N PRO A 209 -8.37 37.56 2.75
CA PRO A 209 -9.37 37.76 1.68
C PRO A 209 -8.99 37.20 0.30
N ASP A 210 -7.68 37.09 0.02
CA ASP A 210 -7.12 36.51 -1.20
C ASP A 210 -6.19 35.35 -0.80
N PRO A 211 -6.75 34.15 -0.51
CA PRO A 211 -5.95 33.02 -0.07
C PRO A 211 -5.14 32.48 -1.26
N GLN A 212 -3.83 32.62 -1.15
CA GLN A 212 -2.85 32.05 -2.07
C GLN A 212 -2.09 30.93 -1.35
N GLY A 213 -1.38 30.08 -2.11
CA GLY A 213 -0.64 28.93 -1.58
C GLY A 213 0.31 29.19 -0.39
N PRO A 214 1.06 28.16 0.04
CA PRO A 214 1.53 27.07 -0.79
C PRO A 214 0.50 25.97 -1.02
N TYR A 215 0.59 25.35 -2.20
CA TYR A 215 -0.02 24.05 -2.50
C TYR A 215 1.06 22.97 -2.37
N TRP A 216 0.69 21.83 -1.79
CA TRP A 216 1.57 20.71 -1.50
C TRP A 216 1.26 19.56 -2.44
N GLY A 217 2.29 19.00 -3.07
CA GLY A 217 2.09 17.86 -3.94
C GLY A 217 3.35 17.05 -4.15
N ASP A 218 3.15 15.86 -4.70
CA ASP A 218 4.21 14.93 -5.07
C ASP A 218 4.05 14.55 -6.54
N ILE A 219 5.06 14.89 -7.33
CA ILE A 219 5.10 14.64 -8.78
C ILE A 219 6.06 13.52 -9.15
N HIS A 220 6.55 12.77 -8.16
CA HIS A 220 7.54 11.71 -8.34
C HIS A 220 7.05 10.38 -7.76
N ILE A 221 5.78 10.05 -7.98
CA ILE A 221 5.20 8.82 -7.45
C ILE A 221 5.35 7.68 -8.46
N HIS A 222 5.95 6.56 -8.04
CA HIS A 222 6.01 5.35 -8.86
C HIS A 222 4.79 4.47 -8.57
N THR A 223 4.13 3.99 -9.61
CA THR A 223 2.95 3.14 -9.48
C THR A 223 3.34 1.67 -9.36
N CYS A 224 2.37 0.80 -9.10
CA CYS A 224 2.58 -0.65 -9.12
C CYS A 224 3.06 -1.20 -10.47
N TYR A 225 3.02 -0.40 -11.54
CA TYR A 225 3.58 -0.80 -12.82
C TYR A 225 5.08 -0.54 -12.90
N SER A 226 5.68 0.31 -12.05
CA SER A 226 7.14 0.45 -12.02
C SER A 226 7.81 -0.74 -11.31
N ALA A 227 8.98 -1.15 -11.77
CA ALA A 227 9.74 -2.26 -11.19
C ALA A 227 10.20 -1.97 -9.74
N ASP A 228 10.28 -0.70 -9.35
CA ASP A 228 10.63 -0.19 -8.03
C ASP A 228 9.47 0.50 -7.30
N GLY A 229 8.31 0.61 -7.95
CA GLY A 229 7.08 1.11 -7.33
C GLY A 229 6.48 0.09 -6.37
N ARG A 230 5.73 0.60 -5.38
CA ARG A 230 4.96 -0.23 -4.45
C ARG A 230 3.65 0.47 -4.12
N GLY A 231 2.64 -0.30 -3.73
CA GLY A 231 1.32 0.25 -3.50
C GLY A 231 0.54 0.36 -4.80
N ARG A 232 -0.77 0.11 -4.74
CA ARG A 232 -1.70 0.27 -5.87
C ARG A 232 -2.55 1.54 -5.75
N GLN A 233 -2.67 2.09 -4.55
CA GLN A 233 -3.63 3.15 -4.21
C GLN A 233 -2.95 4.49 -3.89
N PHE A 234 -2.01 4.91 -4.74
CA PHE A 234 -1.18 6.08 -4.42
C PHE A 234 -1.95 7.42 -4.46
N TYR A 235 -2.96 7.56 -5.33
CA TYR A 235 -3.78 8.76 -5.37
C TYR A 235 -4.69 8.87 -4.15
N GLU A 236 -5.30 7.75 -3.73
CA GLU A 236 -6.04 7.67 -2.48
C GLU A 236 -5.14 7.97 -1.30
N TYR A 237 -3.92 7.43 -1.26
CA TYR A 237 -2.98 7.73 -0.19
C TYR A 237 -2.57 9.21 -0.18
N ALA A 238 -2.25 9.77 -1.35
CA ALA A 238 -1.91 11.19 -1.51
C ALA A 238 -3.05 12.10 -1.01
N ARG A 239 -4.28 11.81 -1.44
CA ARG A 239 -5.48 12.58 -1.07
C ARG A 239 -5.85 12.35 0.39
N ASP A 240 -6.09 11.11 0.79
CA ASP A 240 -6.81 10.72 2.00
C ASP A 240 -5.92 10.45 3.22
N VAL A 241 -4.60 10.39 3.03
CA VAL A 241 -3.62 10.13 4.10
C VAL A 241 -2.59 11.27 4.18
N SER A 242 -2.00 11.66 3.05
CA SER A 242 -1.01 12.74 3.01
C SER A 242 -1.63 14.12 2.90
N GLY A 243 -2.88 14.23 2.46
CA GLY A 243 -3.59 15.50 2.30
C GLY A 243 -2.93 16.43 1.27
N LEU A 244 -2.37 15.86 0.20
CA LEU A 244 -1.77 16.62 -0.88
C LEU A 244 -2.84 17.30 -1.74
N ASP A 245 -2.54 18.51 -2.20
CA ASP A 245 -3.36 19.29 -3.13
C ASP A 245 -3.28 18.75 -4.56
N PHE A 246 -2.16 18.13 -4.92
CA PHE A 246 -1.97 17.46 -6.21
C PHE A 246 -0.97 16.31 -6.09
N ALA A 247 -1.10 15.33 -6.98
CA ALA A 247 -0.18 14.21 -7.09
C ALA A 247 -0.03 13.83 -8.57
N ALA A 248 1.12 13.27 -8.95
CA ALA A 248 1.34 12.76 -10.29
C ALA A 248 2.20 11.51 -10.30
N ALA A 249 1.82 10.55 -11.14
CA ALA A 249 2.63 9.39 -11.46
C ALA A 249 3.86 9.79 -12.28
N ALA A 250 5.01 9.21 -11.95
CA ALA A 250 6.30 9.39 -12.62
C ALA A 250 6.98 8.03 -12.86
N ASP A 251 6.22 7.07 -13.38
CA ASP A 251 6.77 5.78 -13.78
C ASP A 251 7.84 5.93 -14.86
N HIS A 252 8.90 5.14 -14.73
CA HIS A 252 10.04 5.15 -15.67
C HIS A 252 10.39 3.75 -16.18
N ALA A 253 9.52 2.77 -15.92
CA ALA A 253 9.67 1.39 -16.38
C ALA A 253 8.97 1.16 -17.73
N ARG A 254 9.52 0.26 -18.56
CA ARG A 254 8.92 -0.15 -19.85
C ARG A 254 7.48 -0.66 -19.70
N THR A 255 7.22 -1.33 -18.59
CA THR A 255 5.93 -1.86 -18.14
C THR A 255 4.84 -0.79 -18.02
N ALA A 256 5.21 0.45 -17.69
CA ALA A 256 4.30 1.60 -17.65
C ALA A 256 3.83 2.00 -19.06
N ILE A 257 4.72 1.89 -20.07
CA ILE A 257 4.35 2.10 -21.48
C ILE A 257 3.33 1.04 -21.92
N LEU A 258 3.55 -0.22 -21.57
CA LEU A 258 2.62 -1.32 -21.87
C LEU A 258 1.27 -1.15 -21.14
N SER A 259 1.28 -0.44 -20.01
CA SER A 259 0.11 -0.17 -19.18
C SER A 259 -0.44 1.25 -19.33
N TRP A 260 -0.05 1.97 -20.38
CA TRP A 260 -0.34 3.40 -20.54
C TRP A 260 -1.83 3.74 -20.42
N ASP A 261 -2.70 2.94 -21.05
CA ASP A 261 -4.15 3.17 -20.97
C ASP A 261 -4.71 2.91 -19.56
N LYS A 262 -4.08 2.02 -18.77
CA LYS A 262 -4.46 1.81 -17.37
C LYS A 262 -4.03 3.00 -16.51
N LEU A 263 -2.82 3.53 -16.75
CA LEU A 263 -2.29 4.71 -16.05
C LEU A 263 -3.13 5.96 -16.33
N LYS A 264 -3.51 6.22 -17.59
CA LYS A 264 -4.41 7.32 -17.94
C LYS A 264 -5.76 7.20 -17.22
N ARG A 265 -6.39 6.02 -17.28
CA ARG A 265 -7.67 5.80 -16.58
C ARG A 265 -7.55 5.99 -15.07
N LEU A 266 -6.41 5.63 -14.48
CA LEU A 266 -6.15 5.85 -13.07
C LEU A 266 -6.03 7.35 -12.75
N ALA A 267 -5.34 8.13 -13.58
CA ALA A 267 -5.27 9.58 -13.42
C ALA A 267 -6.65 10.25 -13.58
N GLU A 268 -7.39 9.89 -14.63
CA GLU A 268 -8.73 10.43 -14.93
C GLU A 268 -9.76 10.16 -13.82
N GLN A 269 -9.54 9.17 -12.96
CA GLN A 269 -10.41 8.90 -11.80
C GLN A 269 -10.22 9.90 -10.65
N PHE A 270 -9.12 10.65 -10.65
CA PHE A 270 -8.71 11.57 -9.59
C PHE A 270 -8.53 13.02 -10.08
N ASP A 271 -8.79 13.28 -11.36
CA ASP A 271 -8.88 14.62 -11.97
C ASP A 271 -10.20 15.34 -11.64
#